data_AF-A0A822YIQ2-F1
#
_entry.id   AF-A0A822YIQ2-F1
#
_cell.length_a   1.000
_cell.length_b   1.000
_cell.length_c   1.000
_cell.angle_alpha   90.00
_cell.angle_beta   90.00
_cell.angle_gamma   90.00
#
_symmetry.space_group_name_H-M   'P 1'
#
loop_
_entity.id
_entity.type
_entity.pdbx_description
1 polymer ?
#
loop_
_entity_poly.entity_id
_entity_poly.type
_entity_poly.pdbx_seq_one_letter_code
_entity_poly.pdbx_strand_id
1 'polypeptide(L)'
;MTEDVEKGNLIYKVEVFFNSCILRGWKDSLVTLQSTKSFPLWSEDLGITNRTIDAIALKILSHPSKANLSHSYSRRCRDDVSCNGTEIQRHKPASKGWWAEDIAELGIDLYWRTMAAIKSGGKLPSNLIGEALQIYASRWLPSMSKDGIASSKHDIPDSFPDSVGEVTTKYRLLLESIVSLLPLERDAVSCSFLLKLLKAASILRASSSSKMELARRVGIQLEEATVCDLLIPSLSYTSDTLYDVDIVIAILEQFMLQGQSPPTSPPRDKAVFERRRSRSAENIDFGFQESRRSSSASHSSKLKVAKLIDRYLQEVARDVNLSLSKMIELAEAIPDFARPDHDDLYRAIDIFLKVICI
;
A
#
# COMPACT_ATOMS: atom_id res chain seq x y z
N MET A 1 0.79 12.28 -49.19
CA MET A 1 0.08 13.30 -48.37
C MET A 1 1.13 14.12 -47.63
N THR A 2 1.93 14.91 -48.33
CA THR A 2 2.93 15.80 -47.72
C THR A 2 2.53 17.25 -47.96
N GLU A 3 2.95 18.16 -47.08
CA GLU A 3 2.67 19.61 -47.21
C GLU A 3 3.30 20.20 -48.49
N ASP A 4 4.24 19.48 -49.11
CA ASP A 4 4.85 19.83 -50.40
C ASP A 4 3.88 19.69 -51.58
N VAL A 5 2.79 18.93 -51.41
CA VAL A 5 1.81 18.64 -52.47
C VAL A 5 0.57 19.52 -52.36
N GLU A 6 0.05 19.72 -51.14
CA GLU A 6 -1.10 20.59 -50.88
C GLU A 6 -1.07 21.12 -49.43
N LYS A 7 -1.28 22.43 -49.25
CA LYS A 7 -1.31 23.06 -47.91
C LYS A 7 -2.50 22.56 -47.10
N GLY A 8 -2.26 22.16 -45.86
CA GLY A 8 -3.31 21.67 -44.97
C GLY A 8 -3.70 20.22 -45.29
N ASN A 9 -2.68 19.37 -45.43
CA ASN A 9 -2.88 17.94 -45.61
C ASN A 9 -3.57 17.32 -44.38
N LEU A 10 -4.14 16.13 -44.55
CA LEU A 10 -4.88 15.47 -43.46
C LEU A 10 -3.99 15.18 -42.24
N ILE A 11 -2.71 14.86 -42.46
CA ILE A 11 -1.77 14.54 -41.37
C ILE A 11 -1.61 15.76 -40.46
N TYR A 12 -1.36 16.93 -41.03
CA TYR A 12 -1.26 18.19 -40.30
C TYR A 12 -2.57 18.54 -39.59
N LYS A 13 -3.72 18.40 -40.26
CA LYS A 13 -5.03 18.67 -39.66
C LYS A 13 -5.33 17.75 -38.47
N VAL A 14 -5.02 16.46 -38.60
CA VAL A 14 -5.18 15.47 -37.52
C VAL A 14 -4.22 15.78 -36.37
N GLU A 15 -2.98 16.15 -36.68
CA GLU A 15 -1.98 16.51 -35.67
C GLU A 15 -2.39 17.76 -34.88
N VAL A 16 -2.90 18.79 -35.56
CA VAL A 16 -3.44 19.99 -34.89
C VAL A 16 -4.63 19.62 -34.02
N PHE A 17 -5.59 18.86 -34.54
CA PHE A 17 -6.78 18.41 -33.79
C PHE A 17 -6.40 17.57 -32.56
N PHE A 18 -5.44 16.67 -32.71
CA PHE A 18 -4.95 15.83 -31.62
C PHE A 18 -4.35 16.70 -30.50
N ASN A 19 -3.50 17.67 -30.83
CA ASN A 19 -2.91 18.58 -29.85
C ASN A 19 -3.91 19.55 -29.22
N SER A 20 -4.85 20.08 -30.00
CA SER A 20 -5.75 21.15 -29.55
C SER A 20 -7.01 20.65 -28.86
N CYS A 21 -7.52 19.48 -29.25
CA CYS A 21 -8.79 18.95 -28.77
C CYS A 21 -8.55 17.73 -27.88
N ILE A 22 -7.91 16.68 -28.40
CA ILE A 22 -7.77 15.41 -27.69
C ILE A 22 -6.85 15.53 -26.48
N LEU A 23 -5.63 16.04 -26.68
CA LEU A 23 -4.65 16.21 -25.59
C LEU A 23 -5.05 17.30 -24.60
N ARG A 24 -5.99 18.19 -24.94
CA ARG A 24 -6.53 19.18 -23.99
C ARG A 24 -7.70 18.66 -23.17
N GLY A 25 -8.57 17.82 -23.76
CA GLY A 25 -9.69 17.20 -23.06
C GLY A 25 -9.25 16.12 -22.07
N TRP A 26 -9.82 16.09 -20.85
CA TRP A 26 -9.54 15.00 -19.88
C TRP A 26 -10.10 13.67 -20.38
N LYS A 27 -11.42 13.61 -20.59
CA LYS A 27 -12.11 12.41 -21.07
C LYS A 27 -11.63 11.99 -22.44
N ASP A 28 -11.40 12.93 -23.35
CA ASP A 28 -10.92 12.63 -24.71
C ASP A 28 -9.52 11.98 -24.68
N SER A 29 -8.61 12.46 -23.83
CA SER A 29 -7.30 11.83 -23.64
C SER A 29 -7.42 10.42 -23.06
N LEU A 30 -8.33 10.17 -22.11
CA LEU A 30 -8.54 8.84 -21.53
C LEU A 30 -9.14 7.85 -22.53
N VAL A 31 -10.18 8.27 -23.26
CA VAL A 31 -10.82 7.44 -24.29
C VAL A 31 -9.82 7.13 -25.41
N THR A 32 -9.00 8.12 -25.80
CA THR A 32 -7.95 7.90 -26.81
C THR A 32 -6.88 6.95 -26.29
N LEU A 33 -6.46 7.07 -25.04
CA LEU A 33 -5.52 6.14 -24.44
C LEU A 33 -6.09 4.71 -24.40
N GLN A 34 -7.37 4.54 -24.04
CA GLN A 34 -8.03 3.24 -24.07
C GLN A 34 -8.14 2.64 -25.48
N SER A 35 -8.36 3.47 -26.51
CA SER A 35 -8.48 3.00 -27.89
C SER A 35 -7.15 2.55 -28.50
N THR A 36 -6.00 3.02 -27.97
CA THR A 36 -4.66 2.52 -28.39
C THR A 36 -4.48 1.03 -28.17
N LYS A 37 -5.20 0.44 -27.21
CA LYS A 37 -5.16 -1.01 -26.92
C LYS A 37 -5.52 -1.87 -28.14
N SER A 38 -6.39 -1.38 -29.02
CA SER A 38 -6.80 -2.11 -30.22
C SER A 38 -5.74 -2.10 -31.33
N PHE A 39 -4.80 -1.15 -31.28
CA PHE A 39 -3.80 -0.93 -32.33
C PHE A 39 -2.41 -0.62 -31.73
N PRO A 40 -1.81 -1.52 -30.93
CA PRO A 40 -0.64 -1.23 -30.12
C PRO A 40 0.56 -0.79 -30.96
N LEU A 41 0.91 -1.54 -32.01
CA LEU A 41 2.08 -1.24 -32.86
C LEU A 41 2.00 0.17 -33.48
N TRP A 42 0.87 0.51 -34.10
CA TRP A 42 0.71 1.81 -34.75
C TRP A 42 0.61 2.95 -33.74
N SER A 43 0.00 2.72 -32.58
CA SER A 43 -0.12 3.73 -31.54
C SER A 43 1.24 4.09 -30.92
N GLU A 44 2.15 3.11 -30.84
CA GLU A 44 3.52 3.30 -30.36
C GLU A 44 4.40 3.97 -31.43
N ASP A 45 4.34 3.49 -32.68
CA ASP A 45 5.12 4.05 -33.79
C ASP A 45 4.77 5.53 -34.05
N LEU A 46 3.50 5.90 -33.89
CA LEU A 46 3.01 7.28 -34.03
C LEU A 46 3.16 8.10 -32.74
N GLY A 47 3.62 7.50 -31.64
CA GLY A 47 3.79 8.16 -30.34
C GLY A 47 2.50 8.62 -29.67
N ILE A 48 1.33 8.13 -30.11
CA ILE A 48 0.01 8.53 -29.60
C ILE A 48 -0.13 8.14 -28.13
N THR A 49 0.30 6.93 -27.77
CA THR A 49 0.22 6.39 -26.41
C THR A 49 1.02 7.24 -25.42
N ASN A 50 2.29 7.52 -25.72
CA ASN A 50 3.14 8.31 -24.81
C ASN A 50 2.65 9.75 -24.69
N ARG A 51 2.25 10.38 -25.80
CA ARG A 51 1.73 11.77 -25.78
C ARG A 51 0.42 11.90 -25.00
N THR A 52 -0.47 10.91 -25.07
CA THR A 52 -1.70 10.90 -24.27
C THR A 52 -1.42 10.67 -22.80
N ILE A 53 -0.49 9.77 -22.46
CA ILE A 53 -0.03 9.56 -21.07
C ILE A 53 0.57 10.84 -20.50
N ASP A 54 1.47 11.50 -21.23
CA ASP A 54 2.08 12.76 -20.80
C ASP A 54 1.03 13.84 -20.59
N ALA A 55 0.05 13.96 -21.49
CA ALA A 55 -1.03 14.92 -21.35
C ALA A 55 -1.91 14.65 -20.12
N ILE A 56 -2.20 13.38 -19.83
CA ILE A 56 -2.94 12.96 -18.62
C ILE A 56 -2.13 13.29 -17.36
N ALA A 57 -0.85 12.88 -17.32
CA ALA A 57 0.05 13.13 -16.20
C ALA A 57 0.20 14.63 -15.93
N LEU A 58 0.42 15.45 -16.97
CA LEU A 58 0.54 16.91 -16.85
C LEU A 58 -0.72 17.55 -16.27
N LYS A 59 -1.91 17.11 -16.65
CA LYS A 59 -3.18 17.62 -16.10
C LYS A 59 -3.32 17.31 -14.61
N ILE A 60 -3.03 16.07 -14.22
CA ILE A 60 -3.07 15.64 -12.81
C ILE A 60 -2.07 16.45 -11.98
N LEU A 61 -0.83 16.58 -12.48
CA LEU A 61 0.24 17.32 -11.81
C LEU A 61 -0.04 18.83 -11.72
N SER A 62 -0.76 19.39 -12.68
CA SER A 62 -1.13 20.82 -12.68
C SER A 62 -2.23 21.13 -11.66
N HIS A 63 -3.14 20.17 -11.43
CA HIS A 63 -4.34 20.36 -10.61
C HIS A 63 -4.65 19.15 -9.71
N PRO A 64 -3.78 18.83 -8.74
CA PRO A 64 -3.90 17.61 -7.92
C PRO A 64 -5.16 17.60 -7.03
N SER A 65 -5.68 18.78 -6.66
CA SER A 65 -6.78 18.95 -5.71
C SER A 65 -8.04 19.61 -6.29
N LYS A 66 -8.09 19.92 -7.59
CA LYS A 66 -9.24 20.63 -8.20
C LYS A 66 -10.19 19.64 -8.89
N ALA A 67 -11.33 19.37 -8.25
CA ALA A 67 -12.37 18.46 -8.73
C ALA A 67 -13.16 18.94 -9.98
N ASN A 68 -12.91 20.14 -10.51
CA ASN A 68 -13.74 20.76 -11.57
C ASN A 68 -13.48 20.19 -12.99
N LEU A 69 -12.43 19.40 -13.19
CA LEU A 69 -12.07 18.85 -14.52
C LEU A 69 -12.90 17.62 -14.90
N SER A 70 -13.25 16.74 -13.96
CA SER A 70 -14.09 15.56 -14.23
C SER A 70 -15.53 15.95 -14.60
N HIS A 71 -16.03 17.07 -14.04
CA HIS A 71 -17.43 17.49 -14.19
C HIS A 71 -17.74 18.33 -15.44
N SER A 72 -16.75 18.80 -16.20
CA SER A 72 -17.01 19.78 -17.27
C SER A 72 -17.78 19.24 -18.49
N TYR A 73 -18.04 17.92 -18.58
CA TYR A 73 -18.84 17.35 -19.69
C TYR A 73 -19.85 16.26 -19.29
N SER A 74 -20.03 15.93 -18.00
CA SER A 74 -20.80 14.74 -17.62
C SER A 74 -22.31 14.92 -17.41
N ARG A 75 -22.91 16.09 -17.68
CA ARG A 75 -24.37 16.25 -17.70
C ARG A 75 -24.83 17.27 -18.74
N ARG A 76 -24.80 16.89 -20.02
CA ARG A 76 -25.80 17.35 -20.99
C ARG A 76 -26.36 16.13 -21.71
N CYS A 77 -27.69 16.05 -21.74
CA CYS A 77 -28.53 15.05 -22.40
C CYS A 77 -28.65 13.67 -21.72
N ARG A 78 -29.54 13.62 -20.72
CA ARG A 78 -30.79 12.87 -20.92
C ARG A 78 -31.88 13.59 -20.12
N ASP A 79 -32.51 14.59 -20.76
CA ASP A 79 -33.79 15.09 -20.29
C ASP A 79 -34.79 13.95 -20.52
N ASP A 80 -35.18 13.27 -19.46
CA ASP A 80 -36.43 12.51 -19.47
C ASP A 80 -37.21 12.83 -18.20
N VAL A 81 -38.42 13.28 -18.43
CA VAL A 81 -39.38 13.78 -17.46
C VAL A 81 -39.94 12.59 -16.71
N SER A 82 -39.65 12.46 -15.41
CA SER A 82 -40.60 11.82 -14.49
C SER A 82 -40.30 12.18 -13.04
N CYS A 83 -41.26 12.85 -12.41
CA CYS A 83 -41.28 13.20 -11.01
C CYS A 83 -41.62 11.96 -10.16
N ASN A 84 -40.80 11.69 -9.13
CA ASN A 84 -41.14 11.17 -7.79
C ASN A 84 -40.14 10.11 -7.27
N GLY A 85 -39.69 10.32 -6.03
CA GLY A 85 -39.27 9.23 -5.15
C GLY A 85 -37.82 9.28 -4.67
N THR A 86 -37.58 9.94 -3.53
CA THR A 86 -36.51 9.63 -2.56
C THR A 86 -35.11 9.33 -3.13
N GLU A 87 -34.40 10.36 -3.57
CA GLU A 87 -32.94 10.25 -3.65
C GLU A 87 -32.35 10.37 -2.24
N ILE A 88 -31.87 9.24 -1.72
CA ILE A 88 -30.87 9.21 -0.67
C ILE A 88 -29.64 9.91 -1.25
N GLN A 89 -29.56 11.21 -0.99
CA GLN A 89 -28.41 12.04 -1.25
C GLN A 89 -27.29 11.54 -0.32
N ARG A 90 -26.57 10.48 -0.73
CA ARG A 90 -25.26 10.20 -0.18
C ARG A 90 -24.40 11.38 -0.57
N HIS A 91 -24.23 12.30 0.38
CA HIS A 91 -23.22 13.33 0.36
C HIS A 91 -21.86 12.67 0.04
N LYS A 92 -21.48 12.60 -1.25
CA LYS A 92 -20.10 12.31 -1.65
C LYS A 92 -19.29 13.53 -1.18
N PRO A 93 -18.35 13.40 -0.23
CA PRO A 93 -17.46 14.49 0.09
C PRO A 93 -16.69 14.86 -1.19
N ALA A 94 -16.49 16.17 -1.41
CA ALA A 94 -15.75 16.68 -2.56
C ALA A 94 -14.47 15.86 -2.77
N SER A 95 -14.33 15.27 -3.96
CA SER A 95 -13.47 14.11 -4.22
C SER A 95 -11.98 14.44 -4.10
N LYS A 96 -11.40 14.06 -2.96
CA LYS A 96 -9.97 13.73 -2.88
C LYS A 96 -9.72 12.63 -3.92
N GLY A 97 -8.84 12.86 -4.89
CA GLY A 97 -8.56 11.90 -5.97
C GLY A 97 -9.55 11.89 -7.14
N TRP A 98 -10.07 13.05 -7.58
CA TRP A 98 -11.00 13.20 -8.73
C TRP A 98 -10.64 12.43 -10.01
N TRP A 99 -9.36 12.12 -10.22
CA TRP A 99 -8.80 11.43 -11.39
C TRP A 99 -8.64 9.92 -11.17
N ALA A 100 -8.59 9.47 -9.92
CA ALA A 100 -8.21 8.11 -9.56
C ALA A 100 -9.23 7.06 -10.03
N GLU A 101 -10.53 7.36 -9.93
CA GLU A 101 -11.61 6.48 -10.43
C GLU A 101 -11.52 6.33 -11.96
N ASP A 102 -11.30 7.45 -12.67
CA ASP A 102 -11.24 7.49 -14.14
C ASP A 102 -10.02 6.72 -14.67
N ILE A 103 -8.82 6.93 -14.11
CA ILE A 103 -7.64 6.19 -14.56
C ILE A 103 -7.70 4.71 -14.15
N ALA A 104 -8.50 4.35 -13.13
CA ALA A 104 -8.63 2.96 -12.72
C ALA A 104 -9.39 2.09 -13.74
N GLU A 105 -9.98 2.70 -14.76
CA GLU A 105 -10.53 2.01 -15.93
C GLU A 105 -9.47 1.50 -16.90
N LEU A 106 -8.24 2.01 -16.81
CA LEU A 106 -7.16 1.60 -17.68
C LEU A 106 -6.72 0.16 -17.37
N GLY A 107 -6.39 -0.59 -18.44
CA GLY A 107 -5.74 -1.88 -18.31
C GLY A 107 -4.35 -1.74 -17.68
N ILE A 108 -3.83 -2.80 -17.05
CA ILE A 108 -2.65 -2.74 -16.19
C ILE A 108 -1.41 -2.10 -16.84
N ASP A 109 -1.13 -2.38 -18.11
CA ASP A 109 0.01 -1.78 -18.81
C ASP A 109 -0.13 -0.25 -18.94
N LEU A 110 -1.29 0.22 -19.42
CA LEU A 110 -1.57 1.66 -19.56
C LEU A 110 -1.66 2.36 -18.20
N TYR A 111 -2.25 1.69 -17.21
CA TYR A 111 -2.30 2.18 -15.83
C TYR A 111 -0.90 2.34 -15.25
N TRP A 112 -0.06 1.30 -15.37
CA TRP A 112 1.33 1.30 -14.92
C TRP A 112 2.13 2.45 -15.55
N ARG A 113 2.10 2.60 -16.87
CA ARG A 113 2.83 3.67 -17.57
C ARG A 113 2.32 5.06 -17.19
N THR A 114 1.01 5.21 -17.03
CA THR A 114 0.39 6.47 -16.60
C THR A 114 0.82 6.83 -15.17
N MET A 115 0.76 5.88 -14.25
CA MET A 115 1.22 6.08 -12.87
C MET A 115 2.73 6.32 -12.79
N ALA A 116 3.54 5.65 -13.62
CA ALA A 116 4.98 5.90 -13.71
C ALA A 116 5.28 7.34 -14.17
N ALA A 117 4.56 7.84 -15.19
CA ALA A 117 4.69 9.22 -15.67
C ALA A 117 4.24 10.25 -14.61
N ILE A 118 3.18 9.95 -13.85
CA ILE A 118 2.72 10.79 -12.73
C ILE A 118 3.79 10.82 -11.63
N LYS A 119 4.36 9.66 -11.28
CA LYS A 119 5.43 9.53 -10.26
C LYS A 119 6.69 10.28 -10.66
N SER A 120 7.13 10.16 -11.93
CA SER A 120 8.32 10.87 -12.43
C SER A 120 8.13 12.38 -12.43
N GLY A 121 6.90 12.87 -12.46
CA GLY A 121 6.58 14.29 -12.30
C GLY A 121 6.91 14.87 -10.93
N GLY A 122 7.03 14.05 -9.87
CA GLY A 122 7.53 14.41 -8.54
C GLY A 122 6.75 15.46 -7.73
N LYS A 123 5.70 16.06 -8.31
CA LYS A 123 4.92 17.16 -7.70
C LYS A 123 3.68 16.70 -6.92
N LEU A 124 3.29 15.44 -7.06
CA LEU A 124 2.07 14.90 -6.46
C LEU A 124 2.37 14.35 -5.07
N PRO A 125 1.59 14.71 -4.03
CA PRO A 125 1.80 14.15 -2.71
C PRO A 125 1.54 12.63 -2.74
N SER A 126 2.38 11.89 -2.02
CA SER A 126 2.41 10.42 -2.03
C SER A 126 1.11 9.78 -1.56
N ASN A 127 0.35 10.45 -0.69
CA ASN A 127 -0.98 10.01 -0.26
C ASN A 127 -2.00 9.93 -1.41
N LEU A 128 -1.97 10.85 -2.38
CA LEU A 128 -2.86 10.78 -3.55
C LEU A 128 -2.48 9.64 -4.49
N ILE A 129 -1.19 9.35 -4.61
CA ILE A 129 -0.69 8.18 -5.34
C ILE A 129 -1.17 6.89 -4.65
N GLY A 130 -1.04 6.84 -3.33
CA GLY A 130 -1.51 5.72 -2.52
C GLY A 130 -3.02 5.49 -2.63
N GLU A 131 -3.82 6.55 -2.54
CA GLU A 131 -5.27 6.50 -2.74
C GLU A 131 -5.64 5.97 -4.14
N ALA A 132 -4.96 6.45 -5.19
CA ALA A 132 -5.20 5.97 -6.54
C ALA A 132 -4.87 4.48 -6.73
N LEU A 133 -3.77 4.02 -6.11
CA LEU A 133 -3.39 2.60 -6.11
C LEU A 133 -4.37 1.74 -5.32
N GLN A 134 -4.89 2.26 -4.20
CA GLN A 134 -5.90 1.57 -3.40
C GLN A 134 -7.22 1.41 -4.16
N ILE A 135 -7.66 2.47 -4.87
CA ILE A 135 -8.84 2.40 -5.75
C ILE A 135 -8.62 1.36 -6.84
N TYR A 136 -7.45 1.36 -7.48
CA TYR A 136 -7.12 0.38 -8.52
C TYR A 136 -7.10 -1.05 -7.99
N ALA A 137 -6.41 -1.28 -6.86
CA ALA A 137 -6.32 -2.57 -6.20
C ALA A 137 -7.70 -3.10 -5.80
N SER A 138 -8.54 -2.29 -5.17
CA SER A 138 -9.87 -2.70 -4.73
C SER A 138 -10.80 -3.08 -5.88
N ARG A 139 -10.58 -2.50 -7.06
CA ARG A 139 -11.36 -2.77 -8.26
C ARG A 139 -10.93 -4.04 -8.99
N TRP A 140 -9.62 -4.31 -9.05
CA TRP A 140 -9.08 -5.38 -9.89
C TRP A 140 -8.59 -6.62 -9.12
N LEU A 141 -8.39 -6.54 -7.80
CA LEU A 141 -7.98 -7.69 -6.99
C LEU A 141 -9.17 -8.36 -6.29
N PRO A 142 -9.34 -9.70 -6.39
CA PRO A 142 -10.50 -10.43 -5.86
C PRO A 142 -10.73 -10.33 -4.34
N SER A 143 -9.67 -10.10 -3.55
CA SER A 143 -9.69 -10.29 -2.08
C SER A 143 -9.72 -9.00 -1.27
N MET A 144 -9.69 -7.83 -1.89
CA MET A 144 -9.53 -6.56 -1.16
C MET A 144 -10.83 -6.02 -0.55
N SER A 145 -12.00 -6.58 -0.89
CA SER A 145 -13.32 -6.08 -0.51
C SER A 145 -14.07 -6.91 0.54
N LYS A 146 -13.56 -8.08 0.94
CA LYS A 146 -14.21 -8.96 1.93
C LYS A 146 -13.30 -9.20 3.13
N ASP A 147 -13.47 -8.39 4.16
CA ASP A 147 -12.95 -8.66 5.50
C ASP A 147 -13.79 -9.79 6.14
N GLY A 148 -13.15 -10.88 6.56
CA GLY A 148 -13.74 -11.87 7.48
C GLY A 148 -13.99 -13.27 6.91
N ILE A 149 -13.19 -14.22 7.39
CA ILE A 149 -13.49 -15.63 7.73
C ILE A 149 -14.55 -16.34 6.87
N ALA A 150 -14.06 -17.29 6.05
CA ALA A 150 -14.71 -18.52 5.58
C ALA A 150 -16.26 -18.58 5.54
N SER A 151 -16.83 -18.43 4.34
CA SER A 151 -17.79 -19.36 3.72
C SER A 151 -18.35 -18.79 2.41
N SER A 152 -17.88 -19.32 1.29
CA SER A 152 -18.69 -19.56 0.09
C SER A 152 -17.95 -20.57 -0.78
N LYS A 153 -18.18 -21.85 -0.47
CA LYS A 153 -18.35 -22.82 -1.53
C LYS A 153 -19.57 -22.35 -2.34
N HIS A 154 -19.48 -22.34 -3.68
CA HIS A 154 -20.38 -21.71 -4.67
C HIS A 154 -20.11 -20.20 -4.82
N ASP A 155 -19.57 -19.66 -5.94
CA ASP A 155 -19.81 -19.99 -7.35
C ASP A 155 -18.51 -20.03 -8.16
N ILE A 156 -18.06 -21.23 -8.55
CA ILE A 156 -17.25 -21.41 -9.76
C ILE A 156 -18.22 -22.02 -10.77
N PRO A 157 -18.56 -21.35 -11.89
CA PRO A 157 -19.26 -22.01 -12.98
C PRO A 157 -18.40 -23.19 -13.45
N ASP A 158 -18.96 -24.37 -13.25
CA ASP A 158 -18.38 -25.67 -13.56
C ASP A 158 -18.23 -25.78 -15.09
N SER A 159 -17.10 -25.32 -15.64
CA SER A 159 -16.63 -25.62 -17.01
C SER A 159 -15.19 -25.15 -17.23
N PHE A 160 -14.35 -26.08 -17.70
CA PHE A 160 -12.97 -25.97 -18.27
C PHE A 160 -11.78 -26.10 -17.28
N PRO A 161 -11.06 -27.25 -17.27
CA PRO A 161 -9.98 -27.52 -16.31
C PRO A 161 -8.63 -26.80 -16.55
N ASP A 162 -8.47 -25.99 -17.60
CA ASP A 162 -7.18 -25.36 -17.96
C ASP A 162 -7.05 -23.86 -17.57
N SER A 163 -8.08 -23.25 -16.96
CA SER A 163 -8.18 -21.76 -16.84
C SER A 163 -7.72 -21.16 -15.49
N VAL A 164 -7.73 -21.94 -14.41
CA VAL A 164 -7.48 -21.40 -13.04
C VAL A 164 -6.04 -20.89 -12.85
N GLY A 165 -5.06 -21.55 -13.48
CA GLY A 165 -3.65 -21.13 -13.45
C GLY A 165 -3.38 -19.82 -14.21
N GLU A 166 -4.09 -19.59 -15.32
CA GLU A 166 -3.92 -18.37 -16.12
C GLU A 166 -4.54 -17.14 -15.44
N VAL A 167 -5.66 -17.33 -14.75
CA VAL A 167 -6.33 -16.26 -14.00
C VAL A 167 -5.51 -15.83 -12.78
N THR A 168 -4.97 -16.80 -12.03
CA THR A 168 -4.10 -16.51 -10.87
C THR A 168 -2.80 -15.81 -11.27
N THR A 169 -2.18 -16.20 -12.40
CA THR A 169 -0.98 -15.52 -12.92
C THR A 169 -1.27 -14.07 -13.35
N LYS A 170 -2.42 -13.79 -13.97
CA LYS A 170 -2.83 -12.41 -14.30
C LYS A 170 -2.98 -11.54 -13.06
N TYR A 171 -3.67 -12.02 -12.02
CA TYR A 171 -3.81 -11.27 -10.76
C TYR A 171 -2.47 -11.13 -10.01
N ARG A 172 -1.59 -12.13 -10.09
CA ARG A 172 -0.24 -12.04 -9.54
C ARG A 172 0.56 -10.92 -10.20
N LEU A 173 0.59 -10.86 -11.53
CA LEU A 173 1.28 -9.80 -12.27
C LEU A 173 0.69 -8.42 -11.94
N LEU A 174 -0.64 -8.31 -11.88
CA LEU A 174 -1.32 -7.08 -11.49
C LEU A 174 -0.91 -6.61 -10.10
N LEU A 175 -0.83 -7.52 -9.13
CA LEU A 175 -0.38 -7.22 -7.77
C LEU A 175 1.08 -6.75 -7.77
N GLU A 176 1.98 -7.45 -8.46
CA GLU A 176 3.41 -7.11 -8.53
C GLU A 176 3.62 -5.72 -9.20
N SER A 177 2.83 -5.39 -10.21
CA SER A 177 2.77 -4.06 -10.80
C SER A 177 2.25 -3.00 -9.82
N ILE A 178 1.22 -3.29 -9.00
CA ILE A 178 0.79 -2.34 -7.97
C ILE A 178 1.90 -2.13 -6.93
N VAL A 179 2.55 -3.20 -6.47
CA VAL A 179 3.62 -3.14 -5.47
C VAL A 179 4.78 -2.26 -5.95
N SER A 180 5.15 -2.35 -7.22
CA SER A 180 6.23 -1.54 -7.80
C SER A 180 5.84 -0.06 -8.02
N LEU A 181 4.54 0.28 -8.01
CA LEU A 181 4.07 1.66 -7.99
C LEU A 181 3.97 2.26 -6.58
N LEU A 182 3.95 1.46 -5.51
CA LEU A 182 3.70 1.96 -4.17
C LEU A 182 4.76 3.00 -3.73
N PRO A 183 4.34 4.15 -3.18
CA PRO A 183 5.27 5.12 -2.58
C PRO A 183 6.01 4.50 -1.38
N LEU A 184 7.20 5.03 -1.11
CA LEU A 184 8.08 4.59 -0.01
C LEU A 184 7.84 5.38 1.28
N GLU A 185 7.21 6.55 1.16
CA GLU A 185 6.98 7.49 2.25
C GLU A 185 5.99 6.93 3.27
N ARG A 186 6.26 7.21 4.54
CA ARG A 186 5.35 6.91 5.64
C ARG A 186 4.01 7.63 5.45
N ASP A 187 2.92 6.98 5.83
CA ASP A 187 1.54 7.50 5.77
C ASP A 187 1.03 7.78 4.33
N ALA A 188 1.79 7.43 3.30
CA ALA A 188 1.33 7.53 1.91
C ALA A 188 0.22 6.52 1.59
N VAL A 189 0.21 5.38 2.28
CA VAL A 189 -0.76 4.29 2.14
C VAL A 189 -1.03 3.75 3.54
N SER A 190 -2.27 3.37 3.86
CA SER A 190 -2.60 2.86 5.21
C SER A 190 -1.93 1.50 5.49
N CYS A 191 -1.56 1.25 6.75
CA CYS A 191 -0.93 0.00 7.16
C CYS A 191 -1.84 -1.21 6.91
N SER A 192 -3.13 -1.04 7.19
CA SER A 192 -4.17 -2.03 6.90
C SER A 192 -4.26 -2.40 5.41
N PHE A 193 -4.11 -1.43 4.50
CA PHE A 193 -4.12 -1.73 3.07
C PHE A 193 -2.87 -2.51 2.64
N LEU A 194 -1.69 -2.12 3.14
CA LEU A 194 -0.44 -2.83 2.86
C LEU A 194 -0.49 -4.29 3.35
N LEU A 195 -1.04 -4.52 4.54
CA LEU A 195 -1.22 -5.86 5.11
C LEU A 195 -2.27 -6.67 4.34
N LYS A 196 -3.39 -6.06 3.93
CA LYS A 196 -4.36 -6.72 3.02
C LYS A 196 -3.72 -7.09 1.68
N LEU A 197 -2.90 -6.22 1.12
CA LEU A 197 -2.17 -6.49 -0.11
C LEU A 197 -1.12 -7.59 0.07
N LEU A 198 -0.46 -7.68 1.22
CA LEU A 198 0.48 -8.74 1.57
C LEU A 198 -0.21 -10.11 1.75
N LYS A 199 -1.41 -10.13 2.34
CA LYS A 199 -2.25 -11.33 2.39
C LYS A 199 -2.63 -11.78 0.98
N ALA A 200 -3.06 -10.85 0.13
CA ALA A 200 -3.35 -11.14 -1.27
C ALA A 200 -2.10 -11.65 -2.02
N ALA A 201 -0.92 -11.06 -1.76
CA ALA A 201 0.35 -11.49 -2.34
C ALA A 201 0.72 -12.92 -1.94
N SER A 202 0.42 -13.30 -0.70
CA SER A 202 0.64 -14.66 -0.19
C SER A 202 -0.31 -15.65 -0.86
N ILE A 203 -1.60 -15.30 -0.98
CA ILE A 203 -2.63 -16.10 -1.67
C ILE A 203 -2.32 -16.29 -3.17
N LEU A 204 -1.90 -15.22 -3.84
CA LEU A 204 -1.57 -15.22 -5.27
C LEU A 204 -0.15 -15.73 -5.56
N ARG A 205 0.58 -16.18 -4.54
CA ARG A 205 1.96 -16.68 -4.65
C ARG A 205 2.88 -15.71 -5.40
N ALA A 206 2.80 -14.44 -5.05
CA ALA A 206 3.66 -13.39 -5.58
C ALA A 206 5.13 -13.66 -5.25
N SER A 207 6.03 -13.04 -6.01
CA SER A 207 7.48 -13.16 -5.80
C SER A 207 7.90 -12.78 -4.37
N SER A 208 8.97 -13.41 -3.87
CA SER A 208 9.54 -13.10 -2.56
C SER A 208 9.98 -11.64 -2.44
N SER A 209 10.48 -11.05 -3.53
CA SER A 209 10.84 -9.63 -3.59
C SER A 209 9.63 -8.72 -3.39
N SER A 210 8.49 -9.01 -4.02
CA SER A 210 7.26 -8.23 -3.80
C SER A 210 6.73 -8.36 -2.37
N LYS A 211 6.75 -9.56 -1.78
CA LYS A 211 6.37 -9.76 -0.38
C LYS A 211 7.29 -9.00 0.58
N MET A 212 8.60 -9.07 0.36
CA MET A 212 9.59 -8.35 1.18
C MET A 212 9.44 -6.83 1.05
N GLU A 213 9.15 -6.32 -0.14
CA GLU A 213 9.00 -4.88 -0.38
C GLU A 213 7.70 -4.33 0.25
N LEU A 214 6.65 -5.15 0.34
CA LEU A 214 5.48 -4.87 1.17
C LEU A 214 5.82 -4.91 2.67
N ALA A 215 6.51 -5.95 3.14
CA ALA A 215 6.92 -6.08 4.53
C ALA A 215 7.79 -4.92 5.00
N ARG A 216 8.72 -4.44 4.15
CA ARG A 216 9.52 -3.24 4.42
C ARG A 216 8.67 -1.99 4.61
N ARG A 217 7.60 -1.82 3.81
CA ARG A 217 6.66 -0.69 3.98
C ARG A 217 5.79 -0.83 5.22
N VAL A 218 5.28 -2.03 5.50
CA VAL A 218 4.51 -2.30 6.73
C VAL A 218 5.38 -2.01 7.95
N GLY A 219 6.65 -2.42 7.93
CA GLY A 219 7.60 -2.14 8.99
C GLY A 219 7.81 -0.65 9.28
N ILE A 220 7.50 0.27 8.35
CA ILE A 220 7.59 1.73 8.59
C ILE A 220 6.49 2.27 9.51
N GLN A 221 5.38 1.55 9.61
CA GLN A 221 4.16 1.99 10.28
C GLN A 221 3.45 0.81 10.98
N LEU A 222 4.24 -0.12 11.51
CA LEU A 222 3.75 -1.36 12.13
C LEU A 222 2.89 -1.07 13.37
N GLU A 223 3.13 0.04 14.06
CA GLU A 223 2.37 0.48 15.23
C GLU A 223 0.89 0.80 14.95
N GLU A 224 0.50 0.91 13.67
CA GLU A 224 -0.88 1.10 13.24
C GLU A 224 -1.62 -0.21 12.95
N ALA A 225 -0.90 -1.34 12.90
CA ALA A 225 -1.47 -2.62 12.56
C ALA A 225 -2.29 -3.21 13.72
N THR A 226 -3.27 -4.04 13.37
CA THR A 226 -3.99 -4.87 14.32
C THR A 226 -3.49 -6.32 14.27
N VAL A 227 -3.75 -7.10 15.33
CA VAL A 227 -3.37 -8.52 15.37
C VAL A 227 -3.97 -9.28 14.20
N CYS A 228 -5.24 -9.00 13.88
CA CYS A 228 -5.94 -9.60 12.74
C CYS A 228 -5.25 -9.30 11.41
N ASP A 229 -4.63 -8.13 11.26
CA ASP A 229 -3.91 -7.76 10.03
C ASP A 229 -2.61 -8.56 9.86
N LEU A 230 -1.95 -8.95 10.96
CA LEU A 230 -0.72 -9.76 10.94
C LEU A 230 -0.96 -11.26 10.72
N LEU A 231 -2.21 -11.72 10.79
CA LEU A 231 -2.58 -13.11 10.46
C LEU A 231 -2.50 -13.34 8.94
N ILE A 232 -1.27 -13.45 8.43
CA ILE A 232 -0.97 -13.68 7.02
C ILE A 232 -0.96 -15.19 6.77
N PRO A 233 -1.81 -15.71 5.86
CA PRO A 233 -1.91 -17.14 5.62
C PRO A 233 -0.61 -17.69 5.01
N SER A 234 -0.13 -18.80 5.55
CA SER A 234 0.94 -19.57 4.92
C SER A 234 0.33 -20.49 3.86
N LEU A 235 0.89 -20.46 2.66
CA LEU A 235 0.57 -21.39 1.58
C LEU A 235 1.83 -22.12 1.11
N SER A 236 2.79 -22.27 2.02
CA SER A 236 4.00 -23.04 1.75
C SER A 236 3.69 -24.53 1.74
N TYR A 237 4.31 -25.28 0.84
CA TYR A 237 4.21 -26.73 0.78
C TYR A 237 5.07 -27.42 1.85
N THR A 238 5.97 -26.69 2.50
CA THR A 238 7.01 -27.23 3.38
C THR A 238 6.73 -27.05 4.86
N SER A 239 5.89 -26.07 5.22
CA SER A 239 5.52 -25.76 6.59
C SER A 239 4.00 -25.82 6.69
N ASP A 240 3.47 -26.81 7.40
CA ASP A 240 2.04 -26.98 7.65
C ASP A 240 1.50 -25.95 8.68
N THR A 241 2.21 -24.83 8.86
CA THR A 241 1.77 -23.73 9.72
C THR A 241 0.60 -23.00 9.08
N LEU A 242 -0.35 -22.57 9.88
CA LEU A 242 -1.52 -21.81 9.43
C LEU A 242 -1.13 -20.41 8.95
N TYR A 243 -0.11 -19.83 9.58
CA TYR A 243 0.35 -18.47 9.31
C TYR A 243 1.81 -18.43 8.87
N ASP A 244 2.12 -17.47 7.99
CA ASP A 244 3.48 -17.14 7.58
C ASP A 244 4.10 -16.28 8.69
N VAL A 245 4.82 -16.93 9.60
CA VAL A 245 5.49 -16.26 10.72
C VAL A 245 6.79 -15.58 10.25
N ASP A 246 7.42 -16.13 9.22
CA ASP A 246 8.70 -15.64 8.70
C ASP A 246 8.56 -14.23 8.11
N ILE A 247 7.45 -13.97 7.40
CA ILE A 247 7.16 -12.62 6.91
C ILE A 247 6.88 -11.62 8.05
N VAL A 248 6.29 -12.06 9.16
CA VAL A 248 6.03 -11.20 10.32
C VAL A 248 7.33 -10.88 11.07
N ILE A 249 8.23 -11.85 11.20
CA ILE A 249 9.60 -11.63 11.69
C ILE A 249 10.29 -10.58 10.81
N ALA A 250 10.25 -10.74 9.49
CA ALA A 250 10.86 -9.79 8.57
C ALA A 250 10.23 -8.37 8.67
N ILE A 251 8.92 -8.26 8.87
CA ILE A 251 8.25 -6.97 9.14
C ILE A 251 8.78 -6.34 10.43
N LEU A 252 8.90 -7.13 11.51
CA LEU A 252 9.36 -6.67 12.81
C LEU A 252 10.82 -6.20 12.77
N GLU A 253 11.69 -6.94 12.09
CA GLU A 253 13.07 -6.54 11.85
C GLU A 253 13.16 -5.19 11.13
N GLN A 254 12.37 -4.99 10.07
CA GLN A 254 12.33 -3.73 9.33
C GLN A 254 11.84 -2.57 10.20
N PHE A 255 10.93 -2.81 11.14
CA PHE A 255 10.50 -1.82 12.12
C PHE A 255 11.63 -1.49 13.13
N MET A 256 12.33 -2.50 13.64
CA MET A 256 13.41 -2.30 14.62
C MET A 256 14.62 -1.56 14.02
N LEU A 257 14.95 -1.82 12.76
CA LEU A 257 16.04 -1.12 12.04
C LEU A 257 15.81 0.40 11.93
N GLN A 258 14.56 0.84 11.83
CA GLN A 258 14.23 2.26 11.69
C GLN A 258 14.44 3.07 12.98
N GLY A 259 14.38 2.40 14.13
CA GLY A 259 14.59 3.02 15.44
C GLY A 259 16.05 3.21 15.84
N GLN A 260 17.02 2.87 14.98
CA GLN A 260 18.47 2.92 15.26
C GLN A 260 19.19 4.11 14.61
N SER A 261 18.48 5.09 14.06
CA SER A 261 19.13 6.29 13.49
C SER A 261 20.08 6.93 14.53
N PRO A 262 21.33 7.28 14.16
CA PRO A 262 22.31 7.82 15.10
C PRO A 262 21.75 9.05 15.82
N PRO A 263 22.08 9.26 17.10
CA PRO A 263 21.69 10.49 17.79
C PRO A 263 22.21 11.68 16.99
N THR A 264 21.30 12.51 16.45
CA THR A 264 21.61 13.71 15.65
C THR A 264 22.16 14.86 16.51
N SER A 265 22.87 14.55 17.58
CA SER A 265 23.54 15.53 18.44
C SER A 265 24.93 15.00 18.80
N PRO A 266 26.00 15.80 18.61
CA PRO A 266 27.32 15.41 19.05
C PRO A 266 27.31 15.17 20.56
N PRO A 267 28.07 14.17 21.06
CA PRO A 267 28.20 13.96 22.50
C PRO A 267 28.83 15.21 23.09
N ARG A 268 28.06 15.95 23.89
CA ARG A 268 28.65 16.95 24.77
C ARG A 268 29.34 16.18 25.88
N ASP A 269 30.67 16.15 25.84
CA ASP A 269 31.49 15.80 26.99
C ASP A 269 30.99 16.60 28.18
N LYS A 270 30.54 15.89 29.22
CA LYS A 270 30.27 16.50 30.52
C LYS A 270 31.62 16.92 31.09
N ALA A 271 32.06 18.14 30.77
CA ALA A 271 33.08 18.81 31.54
C ALA A 271 32.59 18.91 32.99
N VAL A 272 33.22 18.10 33.85
CA VAL A 272 33.04 18.09 35.30
C VAL A 272 33.46 19.46 35.81
N PHE A 273 32.51 20.36 35.98
CA PHE A 273 32.68 21.51 36.87
C PHE A 273 32.21 21.09 38.25
N GLU A 274 33.17 20.77 39.10
CA GLU A 274 32.97 20.73 40.55
C GLU A 274 32.38 22.07 41.00
N ARG A 275 31.09 22.07 41.39
CA ARG A 275 30.54 23.10 42.26
C ARG A 275 30.13 22.48 43.58
N ARG A 276 30.84 22.95 44.60
CA ARG A 276 30.70 22.69 46.03
C ARG A 276 29.23 22.64 46.48
N ARG A 277 28.85 21.46 46.98
CA ARG A 277 28.04 21.15 48.18
C ARG A 277 26.96 22.16 48.62
N SER A 278 25.69 21.71 48.66
CA SER A 278 24.83 21.76 49.87
C SER A 278 23.51 20.98 49.72
N ARG A 279 23.37 19.97 50.60
CA ARG A 279 22.19 19.51 51.36
C ARG A 279 20.94 18.93 50.65
N SER A 280 20.74 17.63 50.95
CA SER A 280 19.49 16.90 51.26
C SER A 280 18.42 16.71 50.17
N ALA A 281 18.41 15.52 49.57
CA ALA A 281 17.23 14.67 49.34
C ALA A 281 17.72 13.24 48.99
N GLU A 282 17.00 12.22 49.45
CA GLU A 282 17.31 10.80 49.26
C GLU A 282 17.42 10.44 47.77
N ASN A 283 18.49 9.73 47.40
CA ASN A 283 18.71 9.22 46.05
C ASN A 283 17.84 7.97 45.84
N ILE A 284 16.79 8.09 45.02
CA ILE A 284 16.32 6.94 44.24
C ILE A 284 17.12 6.95 42.95
N ASP A 285 17.97 5.94 42.81
CA ASP A 285 18.77 5.66 41.62
C ASP A 285 17.84 5.29 40.44
N PHE A 286 17.52 6.28 39.60
CA PHE A 286 16.96 6.06 38.28
C PHE A 286 18.04 6.34 37.23
N GLY A 287 18.91 5.36 37.03
CA GLY A 287 19.76 5.26 35.85
C GLY A 287 18.93 5.11 34.57
N PHE A 288 19.48 5.57 33.45
CA PHE A 288 18.90 5.67 32.09
C PHE A 288 18.10 6.96 31.80
N GLN A 289 18.83 8.07 31.75
CA GLN A 289 18.41 9.26 31.04
C GLN A 289 19.01 9.26 29.63
N GLU A 290 18.34 8.56 28.72
CA GLU A 290 18.63 8.66 27.29
C GLU A 290 17.84 9.83 26.67
N SER A 291 18.50 10.55 25.77
CA SER A 291 18.18 11.88 25.22
C SER A 291 16.71 12.04 24.78
N ARG A 292 15.96 12.96 25.42
CA ARG A 292 14.49 12.92 25.57
C ARG A 292 13.62 13.67 24.52
N ARG A 293 14.01 13.89 23.27
CA ARG A 293 13.10 14.63 22.34
C ARG A 293 12.86 14.02 20.96
N SER A 294 13.81 13.29 20.39
CA SER A 294 13.54 12.47 19.19
C SER A 294 13.19 11.01 19.53
N SER A 295 13.34 10.63 20.80
CA SER A 295 13.20 9.26 21.31
C SER A 295 11.81 8.89 21.81
N SER A 296 10.98 9.85 22.27
CA SER A 296 9.71 9.53 22.93
C SER A 296 8.64 8.96 21.99
N ALA A 297 8.56 9.48 20.76
CA ALA A 297 7.64 8.98 19.73
C ALA A 297 8.08 7.60 19.19
N SER A 298 9.40 7.38 19.04
CA SER A 298 9.95 6.06 18.71
C SER A 298 9.70 5.06 19.85
N HIS A 299 9.87 5.49 21.10
CA HIS A 299 9.65 4.66 22.30
C HIS A 299 8.19 4.26 22.45
N SER A 300 7.24 5.19 22.28
CA SER A 300 5.80 4.87 22.34
C SER A 300 5.37 3.94 21.20
N SER A 301 5.96 4.06 20.01
CA SER A 301 5.70 3.15 18.89
C SER A 301 6.23 1.76 19.18
N LYS A 302 7.45 1.64 19.73
CA LYS A 302 8.02 0.34 20.16
C LYS A 302 7.18 -0.35 21.25
N LEU A 303 6.66 0.40 22.22
CA LEU A 303 5.72 -0.12 23.23
C LEU A 303 4.42 -0.66 22.61
N LYS A 304 3.87 0.05 21.60
CA LYS A 304 2.68 -0.41 20.88
C LYS A 304 2.96 -1.68 20.08
N VAL A 305 4.09 -1.73 19.38
CA VAL A 305 4.51 -2.90 18.60
C VAL A 305 4.79 -4.09 19.52
N ALA A 306 5.42 -3.91 20.67
CA ALA A 306 5.63 -4.99 21.64
C ALA A 306 4.30 -5.64 22.04
N LYS A 307 3.30 -4.85 22.42
CA LYS A 307 1.95 -5.34 22.75
C LYS A 307 1.26 -6.01 21.56
N LEU A 308 1.47 -5.49 20.34
CA LEU A 308 0.91 -6.08 19.13
C LEU A 308 1.49 -7.48 18.87
N ILE A 309 2.81 -7.62 18.97
CA ILE A 309 3.52 -8.89 18.73
C ILE A 309 3.22 -9.88 19.85
N ASP A 310 3.19 -9.48 21.11
CA ASP A 310 2.87 -10.41 22.21
C ASP A 310 1.44 -10.95 22.07
N ARG A 311 0.48 -10.14 21.59
CA ARG A 311 -0.87 -10.61 21.24
C ARG A 311 -0.90 -11.48 19.98
N TYR A 312 -0.08 -11.16 18.98
CA TYR A 312 0.08 -12.01 17.80
C TYR A 312 0.64 -13.38 18.18
N LEU A 313 1.65 -13.43 19.06
CA LEU A 313 2.23 -14.65 19.62
C LEU A 313 1.16 -15.53 20.28
N GLN A 314 0.20 -14.94 21.00
CA GLN A 314 -0.91 -15.71 21.59
C GLN A 314 -1.82 -16.39 20.56
N GLU A 315 -1.99 -15.79 19.37
CA GLU A 315 -2.80 -16.36 18.29
C GLU A 315 -2.02 -17.45 17.54
N VAL A 316 -0.75 -17.22 17.20
CA VAL A 316 0.07 -18.23 16.52
C VAL A 316 0.50 -19.38 17.43
N ALA A 317 0.60 -19.16 18.75
CA ALA A 317 0.90 -20.20 19.73
C ALA A 317 -0.16 -21.31 19.78
N ARG A 318 -1.35 -21.09 19.21
CA ARG A 318 -2.40 -22.10 19.08
C ARG A 318 -2.14 -23.08 17.92
N ASP A 319 -1.19 -22.78 17.05
CA ASP A 319 -0.81 -23.62 15.94
C ASP A 319 0.17 -24.72 16.40
N VAL A 320 -0.23 -25.98 16.26
CA VAL A 320 0.56 -27.16 16.63
C VAL A 320 1.87 -27.23 15.82
N ASN A 321 1.86 -26.69 14.60
CA ASN A 321 3.00 -26.74 13.70
C ASN A 321 3.98 -25.58 13.92
N LEU A 322 3.72 -24.67 14.87
CA LEU A 322 4.64 -23.58 15.21
C LEU A 322 5.88 -24.13 15.93
N SER A 323 7.05 -23.91 15.34
CA SER A 323 8.33 -24.29 15.96
C SER A 323 8.70 -23.37 17.12
N LEU A 324 9.32 -23.94 18.17
CA LEU A 324 9.86 -23.19 19.31
C LEU A 324 10.86 -22.10 18.89
N SER A 325 11.71 -22.37 17.90
CA SER A 325 12.70 -21.39 17.41
C SER A 325 12.05 -20.09 16.94
N LYS A 326 10.97 -20.17 16.15
CA LYS A 326 10.21 -19.00 15.68
C LYS A 326 9.52 -18.24 16.81
N MET A 327 9.04 -18.96 17.83
CA MET A 327 8.44 -18.35 19.02
C MET A 327 9.47 -17.52 19.80
N ILE A 328 10.66 -18.10 20.02
CA ILE A 328 11.79 -17.42 20.68
C ILE A 328 12.26 -16.22 19.85
N GLU A 329 12.44 -16.39 18.55
CA GLU A 329 12.92 -15.34 17.64
C GLU A 329 12.02 -14.08 17.67
N LEU A 330 10.70 -14.27 17.59
CA LEU A 330 9.74 -13.15 17.74
C LEU A 330 9.77 -12.53 19.14
N ALA A 331 9.93 -13.34 20.17
CA ALA A 331 10.00 -12.85 21.54
C ALA A 331 11.27 -12.00 21.76
N GLU A 332 12.43 -12.47 21.31
CA GLU A 332 13.73 -11.80 21.48
C GLU A 332 13.93 -10.58 20.57
N ALA A 333 13.21 -10.51 19.45
CA ALA A 333 13.28 -9.35 18.54
C ALA A 333 12.80 -8.03 19.19
N ILE A 334 12.08 -8.09 20.31
CA ILE A 334 11.56 -6.93 21.04
C ILE A 334 12.51 -6.57 22.19
N PRO A 335 12.97 -5.31 22.31
CA PRO A 335 13.85 -4.90 23.39
C PRO A 335 13.11 -4.82 24.74
N ASP A 336 13.81 -5.14 25.82
CA ASP A 336 13.25 -5.22 27.18
C ASP A 336 12.52 -3.95 27.62
N PHE A 337 13.02 -2.75 27.27
CA PHE A 337 12.35 -1.50 27.64
C PHE A 337 10.96 -1.34 27.02
N ALA A 338 10.69 -2.02 25.90
CA ALA A 338 9.39 -2.02 25.24
C ALA A 338 8.39 -3.00 25.90
N ARG A 339 8.85 -3.81 26.87
CA ARG A 339 8.03 -4.69 27.70
C ARG A 339 8.09 -4.26 29.17
N PRO A 340 7.31 -3.24 29.57
CA PRO A 340 7.21 -2.85 30.98
C PRO A 340 6.56 -3.95 31.84
N ASP A 341 5.68 -4.74 31.23
CA ASP A 341 5.04 -5.93 31.78
C ASP A 341 5.26 -7.11 30.81
N HIS A 342 5.21 -8.33 31.35
CA HIS A 342 5.45 -9.57 30.59
C HIS A 342 4.22 -10.47 30.57
N ASP A 343 3.06 -9.99 31.04
CA ASP A 343 1.85 -10.80 31.22
C ASP A 343 1.33 -11.37 29.89
N ASP A 344 1.32 -10.54 28.84
CA ASP A 344 0.89 -10.96 27.50
C ASP A 344 1.86 -11.98 26.88
N LEU A 345 3.16 -11.85 27.13
CA LEU A 345 4.18 -12.80 26.68
C LEU A 345 4.07 -14.13 27.44
N TYR A 346 3.96 -14.10 28.78
CA TYR A 346 3.78 -15.30 29.59
C TYR A 346 2.50 -16.04 29.22
N ARG A 347 1.42 -15.31 28.89
CA ARG A 347 0.19 -15.91 28.37
C ARG A 347 0.42 -16.61 27.02
N ALA A 348 1.20 -16.03 26.12
CA ALA A 348 1.56 -16.68 24.85
C ALA A 348 2.35 -17.97 25.09
N ILE A 349 3.32 -17.94 26.00
CA ILE A 349 4.15 -19.11 26.37
C ILE A 349 3.29 -20.21 27.00
N ASP A 350 2.38 -19.88 27.91
CA ASP A 350 1.46 -20.84 28.52
C ASP A 350 0.57 -21.52 27.47
N ILE A 351 0.03 -20.76 26.50
CA ILE A 351 -0.74 -21.32 25.38
C ILE A 351 0.13 -22.26 24.55
N PHE A 352 1.34 -21.83 24.18
CA PHE A 352 2.27 -22.63 23.37
C PHE A 352 2.64 -23.94 24.04
N LEU A 353 2.99 -23.91 25.34
CA LEU A 353 3.34 -25.11 26.10
C LEU A 353 2.15 -26.06 26.25
N LYS A 354 0.92 -25.54 26.39
CA LYS A 354 -0.28 -26.37 26.43
C LYS A 354 -0.54 -27.09 25.10
N VAL A 355 -0.23 -26.47 23.97
CA VAL A 355 -0.44 -27.05 22.64
C VAL A 355 0.59 -28.13 22.31
N ILE A 356 1.83 -28.01 22.79
CA ILE A 356 2.91 -28.96 22.48
C ILE A 356 2.99 -30.13 23.48
N CYS A 357 2.59 -29.92 24.74
CA CYS A 357 2.67 -30.94 25.79
C CYS A 357 1.44 -31.86 25.85
N ILE A 358 0.36 -31.57 25.10
CA ILE A 358 -0.85 -32.38 24.98
C ILE A 358 -0.85 -33.01 23.59
#